data_AF-A0A9C7UZD9-F1
#
_entry.id   AF-A0A9C7UZD9-F1
#
_cell.length_a   1.000
_cell.length_b   1.000
_cell.length_c   1.000
_cell.angle_alpha   90.00
_cell.angle_beta   90.00
_cell.angle_gamma   90.00
#
_symmetry.space_group_name_H-M   'P 1'
#
loop_
_entity.id
_entity.type
_entity.pdbx_description
1 polymer ?
#
loop_
_entity_poly.entity_id
_entity_poly.type
_entity_poly.pdbx_seq_one_letter_code
_entity_poly.pdbx_strand_id
1 'polypeptide(L)'
;MTKYEILLCIYSYLDKQWLTDKDKSEEYIYYIGNLNPYIWADDGTADPAYYEIFMEIFNRFFAGNECSVQDGLMYAKKYLKEYNVIEHQEYSYNIDEVVEVFDKCTFSEWVDIYTLIKNQRKQ
;
A
#
# COMPACT_ATOMS: atom_id res chain seq x y z
N MET A 1 -11.79 -2.38 -7.78
CA MET A 1 -10.42 -2.43 -7.28
C MET A 1 -10.09 -3.84 -6.84
N THR A 2 -9.13 -4.49 -7.51
CA THR A 2 -8.54 -5.76 -7.04
C THR A 2 -7.60 -5.51 -5.87
N LYS A 3 -7.20 -6.57 -5.15
CA LYS A 3 -6.19 -6.50 -4.08
C LYS A 3 -4.89 -5.88 -4.60
N TYR A 4 -4.43 -6.35 -5.76
CA TYR A 4 -3.24 -5.81 -6.38
C TYR A 4 -3.38 -4.33 -6.78
N GLU A 5 -4.52 -3.92 -7.33
CA GLU A 5 -4.76 -2.49 -7.62
C GLU A 5 -4.71 -1.63 -6.35
N ILE A 6 -5.17 -2.14 -5.21
CA ILE A 6 -5.07 -1.43 -3.92
C ILE A 6 -3.60 -1.30 -3.50
N LEU A 7 -2.83 -2.38 -3.58
CA LEU A 7 -1.40 -2.37 -3.28
C LEU A 7 -0.64 -1.32 -4.11
N LEU A 8 -0.89 -1.30 -5.44
CA LEU A 8 -0.30 -0.30 -6.34
C LEU A 8 -0.66 1.12 -5.92
N CYS A 9 -1.93 1.38 -5.56
CA CYS A 9 -2.36 2.69 -5.12
C CYS A 9 -1.71 3.12 -3.80
N ILE A 10 -1.51 2.18 -2.86
CA ILE A 10 -0.78 2.43 -1.60
C ILE A 10 0.64 2.89 -1.92
N TYR A 11 1.37 2.09 -2.71
CA TYR A 11 2.73 2.42 -3.12
C TYR A 11 2.79 3.78 -3.81
N SER A 12 1.97 4.02 -4.83
CA SER A 12 1.98 5.28 -5.59
C SER A 12 1.68 6.51 -4.72
N TYR A 13 0.80 6.40 -3.72
CA TYR A 13 0.54 7.50 -2.80
C TYR A 13 1.77 7.76 -1.92
N LEU A 14 2.32 6.74 -1.28
CA LEU A 14 3.43 6.86 -0.34
C LEU A 14 4.73 7.32 -1.03
N ASP A 15 4.99 6.83 -2.24
CA ASP A 15 6.11 7.25 -3.08
C ASP A 15 5.98 8.73 -3.45
N LYS A 16 4.78 9.18 -3.87
CA LYS A 16 4.51 10.61 -4.13
C LYS A 16 4.79 11.49 -2.90
N GLN A 17 4.41 11.04 -1.70
CA GLN A 17 4.70 11.78 -0.47
C GLN A 17 6.20 11.86 -0.19
N TRP A 18 6.95 10.77 -0.38
CA TRP A 18 8.41 10.77 -0.25
C TRP A 18 9.13 11.60 -1.33
N LEU A 19 8.57 11.70 -2.54
CA LEU A 19 9.10 12.60 -3.58
C LEU A 19 8.89 14.08 -3.21
N THR A 20 7.85 14.39 -2.44
CA THR A 20 7.49 15.75 -2.04
C THR A 20 8.22 16.20 -0.77
N ASP A 21 8.44 15.27 0.15
CA ASP A 21 9.11 15.49 1.42
C ASP A 21 10.17 14.39 1.62
N LYS A 22 11.44 14.80 1.60
CA LYS A 22 12.60 13.89 1.68
C LYS A 22 13.05 13.60 3.10
N ASP A 23 12.47 14.25 4.10
CA ASP A 23 12.82 14.08 5.52
C ASP A 23 12.01 12.93 6.18
N LYS A 24 11.83 11.82 5.44
CA LYS A 24 11.11 10.62 5.91
C LYS A 24 12.03 9.74 6.74
N SER A 25 11.45 9.05 7.72
CA SER A 25 12.17 8.07 8.54
C SER A 25 12.77 6.94 7.70
N GLU A 26 13.78 6.27 8.24
CA GLU A 26 14.38 5.09 7.61
C GLU A 26 13.34 3.97 7.49
N GLU A 27 12.44 3.85 8.46
CA GLU A 27 11.34 2.89 8.46
C GLU A 27 10.36 3.15 7.32
N TYR A 28 9.98 4.41 7.11
CA TYR A 28 9.15 4.79 5.97
C TYR A 28 9.83 4.40 4.66
N ILE A 29 11.10 4.78 4.47
CA ILE A 29 11.87 4.50 3.25
C ILE A 29 12.01 2.99 3.03
N TYR A 30 12.28 2.23 4.09
CA TYR A 30 12.38 0.77 4.04
C TYR A 30 11.06 0.14 3.60
N TYR A 31 9.93 0.58 4.16
CA TYR A 31 8.62 0.06 3.78
C TYR A 31 8.30 0.28 2.29
N ILE A 32 8.42 1.51 1.78
CA ILE A 32 8.18 1.77 0.34
C ILE A 32 9.18 1.02 -0.55
N GLY A 33 10.42 0.86 -0.10
CA GLY A 33 11.44 0.07 -0.79
C GLY A 33 11.02 -1.39 -0.98
N ASN A 34 10.54 -2.05 0.07
CA ASN A 34 10.07 -3.44 0.02
C ASN A 34 8.72 -3.60 -0.68
N LEU A 35 7.85 -2.59 -0.58
CA LEU A 35 6.54 -2.59 -1.24
C LEU A 35 6.65 -2.37 -2.76
N ASN A 36 7.76 -1.81 -3.26
CA ASN A 36 7.87 -1.32 -4.63
C ASN A 36 7.50 -2.40 -5.67
N PRO A 37 6.35 -2.25 -6.36
CA PRO A 37 5.83 -3.27 -7.26
C PRO A 37 6.50 -3.28 -8.64
N TYR A 38 7.41 -2.33 -8.89
CA TYR A 38 8.07 -2.16 -10.19
C TYR A 38 9.50 -2.70 -10.23
N ILE A 39 10.00 -3.27 -9.12
CA ILE A 39 11.33 -3.88 -9.06
C ILE A 39 11.34 -5.25 -9.75
N TRP A 40 10.21 -5.95 -9.78
CA TRP A 40 10.06 -7.25 -10.46
C TRP A 40 8.97 -7.18 -11.53
N ALA A 41 9.11 -7.96 -12.61
CA ALA A 41 8.29 -7.85 -13.81
C ALA A 41 6.95 -8.62 -13.77
N ASP A 42 6.59 -9.17 -12.60
CA ASP A 42 5.64 -10.26 -12.42
C ASP A 42 4.51 -9.96 -11.41
N ASP A 43 3.91 -8.77 -11.48
CA ASP A 43 2.73 -8.36 -10.68
C ASP A 43 2.91 -8.64 -9.15
N GLY A 44 4.08 -8.34 -8.60
CA GLY A 44 4.45 -8.57 -7.19
C GLY A 44 4.98 -7.31 -6.46
N THR A 45 5.73 -7.49 -5.37
CA THR A 45 6.47 -6.45 -4.63
C THR A 45 7.97 -6.74 -4.66
N ALA A 46 8.81 -5.75 -4.33
CA ALA A 46 10.26 -5.88 -4.28
C ALA A 46 10.75 -7.00 -3.35
N ASP A 47 9.99 -7.30 -2.29
CA ASP A 47 10.16 -8.50 -1.48
C ASP A 47 8.92 -9.40 -1.63
N PRO A 48 9.01 -10.62 -2.19
CA PRO A 48 7.89 -11.55 -2.27
C PRO A 48 7.20 -11.82 -0.94
N ALA A 49 7.92 -11.79 0.19
CA ALA A 49 7.34 -11.99 1.51
C ALA A 49 6.36 -10.86 1.88
N TYR A 50 6.63 -9.62 1.46
CA TYR A 50 5.71 -8.50 1.65
C TYR A 50 4.40 -8.69 0.90
N TYR A 51 4.46 -9.25 -0.31
CA TYR A 51 3.25 -9.56 -1.07
C TYR A 51 2.42 -10.68 -0.42
N GLU A 52 3.09 -11.72 0.11
CA GLU A 52 2.43 -12.80 0.85
C GLU A 52 1.75 -12.27 2.12
N ILE A 53 2.44 -11.47 2.92
CA ILE A 53 1.88 -10.84 4.12
C ILE A 53 0.71 -9.91 3.75
N PHE A 54 0.87 -9.12 2.69
CA PHE A 54 -0.22 -8.29 2.16
C PHE A 54 -1.47 -9.12 1.86
N MET A 55 -1.30 -10.19 1.08
CA MET A 55 -2.40 -11.06 0.70
C MET A 55 -3.02 -11.76 1.91
N GLU A 56 -2.22 -12.23 2.85
CA GLU A 56 -2.69 -12.86 4.08
C GLU A 56 -3.56 -11.90 4.90
N ILE A 57 -3.07 -10.69 5.17
CA ILE A 57 -3.81 -9.68 5.94
C ILE A 57 -5.08 -9.29 5.20
N PHE A 58 -5.00 -8.98 3.90
CA PHE A 58 -6.17 -8.59 3.11
C PHE A 58 -7.25 -9.67 3.08
N ASN A 59 -6.87 -10.95 2.98
CA ASN A 59 -7.80 -12.07 2.96
C ASN A 59 -8.61 -12.20 4.27
N ARG A 60 -8.14 -11.67 5.40
CA ARG A 60 -8.86 -11.70 6.68
C ARG A 60 -10.12 -10.82 6.67
N PHE A 61 -10.18 -9.78 5.83
CA PHE A 61 -11.30 -8.84 5.81
C PHE A 61 -11.84 -8.51 4.41
N PHE A 62 -11.24 -9.04 3.35
CA PHE A 62 -11.71 -8.90 1.98
C PHE A 62 -11.67 -10.24 1.23
N ALA A 63 -12.81 -10.93 1.24
CA ALA A 63 -13.00 -12.23 0.58
C ALA A 63 -13.35 -12.12 -0.93
N GLY A 64 -13.60 -10.92 -1.43
CA GLY A 64 -13.95 -10.68 -2.84
C GLY A 64 -12.74 -10.62 -3.76
N ASN A 65 -13.01 -10.67 -5.06
CA ASN A 65 -12.00 -10.42 -6.11
C ASN A 65 -11.85 -8.93 -6.42
N GLU A 66 -12.93 -8.16 -6.28
CA GLU A 66 -12.97 -6.72 -6.53
C GLU A 66 -13.89 -6.00 -5.54
N CYS A 67 -13.57 -4.74 -5.26
CA CYS A 67 -14.39 -3.82 -4.45
C CYS A 67 -14.56 -2.46 -5.14
N SER A 68 -15.43 -1.60 -4.61
CA SER A 68 -15.57 -0.23 -5.10
C SER A 68 -14.29 0.59 -4.82
N VAL A 69 -14.12 1.74 -5.49
CA VAL A 69 -12.95 2.63 -5.24
C VAL A 69 -12.95 3.17 -3.82
N GLN A 70 -14.15 3.46 -3.28
CA GLN A 70 -14.33 3.92 -1.90
C GLN A 70 -13.96 2.83 -0.90
N ASP A 71 -14.44 1.60 -1.10
CA ASP A 71 -14.07 0.48 -0.24
C ASP A 71 -12.58 0.18 -0.33
N GLY A 72 -11.96 0.34 -1.51
CA GLY A 72 -10.53 0.18 -1.70
C GLY A 72 -9.69 1.06 -0.77
N LEU A 73 -10.06 2.35 -0.61
CA LEU A 73 -9.38 3.25 0.33
C LEU A 73 -9.58 2.81 1.78
N MET A 74 -10.80 2.40 2.14
CA MET A 74 -11.08 1.87 3.48
C MET A 74 -10.23 0.63 3.78
N TYR A 75 -10.16 -0.32 2.83
CA TYR A 75 -9.36 -1.53 2.99
C TYR A 75 -7.86 -1.25 3.02
N ALA A 76 -7.36 -0.29 2.25
CA ALA A 76 -5.97 0.14 2.29
C ALA A 76 -5.58 0.66 3.70
N LYS A 77 -6.42 1.54 4.27
CA LYS A 77 -6.22 2.05 5.64
C LYS A 77 -6.27 0.93 6.67
N LYS A 78 -7.21 0.00 6.52
CA LYS A 78 -7.32 -1.15 7.42
C LYS A 78 -6.08 -2.05 7.34
N TYR A 79 -5.62 -2.36 6.12
CA TYR A 79 -4.42 -3.15 5.90
C TYR A 79 -3.19 -2.56 6.60
N LEU A 80 -2.91 -1.27 6.41
CA LEU A 80 -1.73 -0.64 7.02
C LEU A 80 -1.79 -0.67 8.55
N LYS A 81 -2.98 -0.53 9.13
CA LYS A 81 -3.18 -0.63 10.59
C LYS A 81 -2.92 -2.04 11.10
N GLU A 82 -3.45 -3.06 10.42
CA GLU A 82 -3.21 -4.46 10.78
C GLU A 82 -1.73 -4.86 10.60
N TYR A 83 -1.11 -4.43 9.49
CA TYR A 83 0.30 -4.68 9.23
C TYR A 83 1.19 -4.03 10.29
N ASN A 84 0.93 -2.77 10.66
CA ASN A 84 1.67 -2.10 11.72
C ASN A 84 1.56 -2.83 13.08
N VAL A 85 0.37 -3.33 13.42
CA VAL A 85 0.18 -4.12 14.65
C VAL A 85 1.03 -5.40 14.62
N ILE A 86 1.08 -6.10 13.48
CA ILE A 86 1.89 -7.31 13.31
C ILE A 86 3.39 -6.99 13.45
N GLU A 87 3.87 -5.96 12.79
CA GLU A 87 5.28 -5.53 12.88
C GLU A 87 5.69 -5.19 14.32
N HIS A 88 4.83 -4.47 15.05
CA HIS A 88 5.04 -4.14 16.46
C HIS A 88 5.11 -5.39 17.34
N GLN A 89 4.25 -6.37 17.10
CA GLN A 89 4.11 -7.56 17.94
C GLN A 89 5.18 -8.62 17.66
N GLU A 90 5.52 -8.85 16.39
CA GLU A 90 6.35 -9.97 15.98
C GLU A 90 7.82 -9.59 15.79
N TYR A 91 8.11 -8.33 15.42
CA TYR A 91 9.45 -7.92 14.97
C TYR A 91 10.06 -6.75 15.74
N SER A 92 9.34 -6.17 16.71
CA SER A 92 9.75 -4.92 17.39
C SER A 92 10.06 -3.78 16.40
N TYR A 93 9.44 -3.85 15.21
CA TYR A 93 9.52 -2.88 14.13
C TYR A 93 8.19 -2.14 14.03
N ASN A 94 8.13 -1.01 13.33
CA ASN A 94 6.88 -0.32 13.09
C ASN A 94 6.90 0.48 11.80
N ILE A 95 5.70 0.79 11.32
CA ILE A 95 5.46 1.67 10.18
C ILE A 95 4.57 2.84 10.59
N ASP A 96 4.74 3.37 11.80
CA ASP A 96 3.86 4.40 12.37
C ASP A 96 3.75 5.63 11.44
N GLU A 97 4.89 6.12 10.92
CA GLU A 97 4.88 7.24 9.96
C GLU A 97 4.13 6.90 8.67
N VAL A 98 4.24 5.67 8.15
CA VAL A 98 3.52 5.23 6.95
C VAL A 98 2.01 5.28 7.20
N VAL A 99 1.56 4.78 8.35
CA VAL A 99 0.14 4.82 8.74
C VAL A 99 -0.35 6.26 8.87
N GLU A 100 0.42 7.13 9.54
CA GLU A 100 0.06 8.54 9.74
C GLU A 100 -0.01 9.32 8.42
N VAL A 101 0.94 9.10 7.52
CA VAL A 101 0.96 9.72 6.20
C VAL A 101 -0.21 9.22 5.36
N PHE A 102 -0.47 7.91 5.34
CA PHE A 102 -1.55 7.35 4.54
C PHE A 102 -2.94 7.67 5.08
N ASP A 103 -3.12 7.85 6.40
CA ASP A 103 -4.40 8.25 6.97
C ASP A 103 -4.85 9.65 6.47
N LYS A 104 -3.90 10.50 6.04
CA LYS A 104 -4.15 11.80 5.39
C LYS A 104 -4.58 11.68 3.93
N CYS A 105 -4.48 10.51 3.30
CA CYS A 105 -4.94 10.28 1.93
C CYS A 105 -6.45 10.56 1.82
N THR A 106 -6.79 11.54 0.99
CA THR A 106 -8.17 11.90 0.70
C THR A 106 -8.77 10.99 -0.36
N PHE A 107 -10.11 10.91 -0.39
CA PHE A 107 -10.79 10.13 -1.43
C PHE A 107 -10.52 10.66 -2.85
N SER A 108 -10.37 11.98 -3.02
CA SER A 108 -10.04 12.57 -4.32
C SER A 108 -8.67 12.12 -4.80
N GLU A 109 -7.64 12.21 -3.95
CA GLU A 109 -6.29 11.77 -4.31
C GLU A 109 -6.25 10.27 -4.62
N TRP A 110 -7.00 9.48 -3.86
CA TRP A 110 -7.12 8.04 -4.09
C TRP A 110 -7.71 7.71 -5.46
N VAL A 111 -8.78 8.42 -5.85
CA VAL A 111 -9.40 8.27 -7.18
C VAL A 111 -8.43 8.66 -8.27
N ASP A 112 -7.71 9.79 -8.13
CA ASP A 112 -6.74 10.26 -9.12
C ASP A 112 -5.63 9.23 -9.36
N ILE A 113 -5.09 8.65 -8.27
CA ILE A 113 -4.07 7.60 -8.32
C ILE A 113 -4.61 6.33 -8.99
N TYR A 114 -5.80 5.89 -8.60
CA TYR A 114 -6.42 4.72 -9.20
C TYR A 114 -6.63 4.89 -10.72
N THR A 115 -7.14 6.05 -11.15
CA THR A 115 -7.32 6.37 -12.57
C THR A 115 -5.99 6.34 -13.33
N LEU A 116 -4.92 6.89 -12.75
CA LEU A 116 -3.58 6.86 -13.35
C LEU A 116 -3.08 5.43 -13.54
N ILE A 117 -3.17 4.59 -12.51
CA ILE A 117 -2.78 3.17 -12.57
C ILE A 117 -3.57 2.40 -13.63
N LYS A 118 -4.89 2.61 -13.72
CA LYS A 118 -5.74 1.96 -14.73
C LYS A 118 -5.37 2.35 -16.16
N ASN A 119 -4.92 3.59 -16.36
CA ASN A 119 -4.50 4.06 -17.69
C ASN A 119 -3.14 3.49 -18.09
N GLN A 120 -2.21 3.37 -17.16
CA GLN A 120 -0.88 2.77 -17.40
C GLN A 120 -0.97 1.28 -17.75
N ARG A 121 -1.86 0.52 -17.09
CA ARG A 121 -2.06 -0.91 -17.35
C ARG A 121 -2.85 -1.25 -18.62
N LYS A 122 -3.40 -0.25 -19.32
CA LYS A 122 -4.14 -0.44 -20.59
C LYS A 122 -3.27 -0.27 -21.83
N GLN A 123 -2.03 0.18 -21.66
CA GLN A 123 -1.01 0.30 -22.71
C GLN A 123 -0.15 -0.96 -22.77
#